data_AF-A0A5B0QNL9-F1
#
_entry.id   AF-A0A5B0QNL9-F1
#
_cell.length_a   1.000
_cell.length_b   1.000
_cell.length_c   1.000
_cell.angle_alpha   90.00
_cell.angle_beta   90.00
_cell.angle_gamma   90.00
#
_symmetry.space_group_name_H-M   'P 1'
#
loop_
_entity.id
_entity.type
_entity.pdbx_description
1 polymer ?
#
loop_
_entity_poly.entity_id
_entity_poly.type
_entity_poly.pdbx_seq_one_letter_code
_entity_poly.pdbx_strand_id
1 'polypeptide(L)'
;MIKIKSCTFVAEEPPFLNKQHYKIQDSNLWSFQDHNTKPIFGHLYDIFTPGASSWLIFKGRAIASYSKQNITIFCQSPSYHTVLPPHIQSLPHALLTADLKIIDHGSKNLAVNPDVSNSCLFRFCAQSELMCINISQVNPGQVVHISAYLLNHKHGIVDIEILSLYIF
;
A
#
# COMPACT_ATOMS: atom_id res chain seq x y z
N MET A 1 -0.55 -8.16 -9.74
CA MET A 1 0.59 -7.30 -9.29
C MET A 1 0.13 -6.18 -8.35
N ILE A 2 0.87 -5.85 -7.26
CA ILE A 2 0.53 -4.77 -6.31
C ILE A 2 1.36 -3.49 -6.55
N LYS A 3 0.70 -2.33 -6.52
CA LYS A 3 1.32 -0.99 -6.52
C LYS A 3 0.82 -0.17 -5.34
N ILE A 4 1.71 0.60 -4.71
CA ILE A 4 1.39 1.55 -3.65
C ILE A 4 1.76 2.95 -4.09
N LYS A 5 0.85 3.91 -3.90
CA LYS A 5 1.08 5.35 -4.04
C LYS A 5 0.95 6.01 -2.67
N SER A 6 2.00 6.70 -2.23
CA SER A 6 2.01 7.41 -0.95
C SER A 6 3.19 8.39 -0.90
N CYS A 7 3.47 8.91 0.30
CA CYS A 7 4.67 9.65 0.56
C CYS A 7 5.25 9.34 1.95
N THR A 8 6.51 9.69 2.14
CA THR A 8 7.20 9.64 3.43
C THR A 8 8.17 10.82 3.56
N PHE A 9 8.48 11.21 4.79
CA PHE A 9 9.48 12.23 5.06
C PHE A 9 10.84 11.58 5.32
N VAL A 10 11.86 12.07 4.61
CA VAL A 10 13.24 11.57 4.71
C VAL A 10 14.11 12.70 5.24
N ALA A 11 14.39 12.67 6.55
CA ALA A 11 15.14 13.71 7.24
C ALA A 11 16.63 13.72 6.89
N GLU A 12 17.22 12.53 6.74
CA GLU A 12 18.63 12.31 6.44
C GLU A 12 18.76 11.41 5.23
N GLU A 13 19.87 11.55 4.49
CA GLU A 13 20.15 10.69 3.34
C GLU A 13 20.25 9.22 3.78
N PRO A 14 19.36 8.32 3.31
CA PRO A 14 19.43 6.89 3.59
C PRO A 14 20.69 6.23 3.03
N PRO A 15 21.04 5.02 3.50
CA PRO A 15 22.15 4.26 2.92
C PRO A 15 21.88 3.91 1.45
N PHE A 16 22.89 4.10 0.62
CA PHE A 16 22.89 3.69 -0.78
C PHE A 16 23.29 2.22 -0.91
N LEU A 17 22.34 1.34 -1.24
CA LEU A 17 22.56 -0.10 -1.32
C LEU A 17 22.94 -0.53 -2.74
N ASN A 18 24.00 -1.35 -2.85
CA ASN A 18 24.44 -2.05 -4.07
C ASN A 18 24.54 -1.16 -5.32
N LYS A 19 24.82 0.13 -5.15
CA LYS A 19 24.96 1.13 -6.21
C LYS A 19 23.73 1.32 -7.12
N GLN A 20 22.53 0.92 -6.70
CA GLN A 20 21.33 1.01 -7.53
C GLN A 20 20.20 1.83 -6.90
N HIS A 21 19.98 1.69 -5.58
CA HIS A 21 18.89 2.39 -4.90
C HIS A 21 19.30 2.76 -3.47
N TYR A 22 18.79 3.89 -3.01
CA TYR A 22 18.71 4.22 -1.59
C TYR A 22 17.64 3.37 -0.91
N LYS A 23 17.91 2.93 0.33
CA LYS A 23 16.93 2.19 1.13
C LYS A 23 16.52 2.98 2.36
N ILE A 24 15.27 3.41 2.40
CA ILE A 24 14.65 3.99 3.58
C ILE A 24 14.00 2.83 4.33
N GLN A 25 14.56 2.49 5.49
CA GLN A 25 14.14 1.34 6.29
C GLN A 25 13.07 1.75 7.30
N ASP A 26 12.22 0.79 7.68
CA ASP A 26 11.25 0.94 8.77
C ASP A 26 10.44 2.25 8.67
N SER A 27 10.11 2.63 7.44
CA SER A 27 9.48 3.92 7.17
C SER A 27 8.02 3.87 7.51
N ASN A 28 7.51 4.95 8.09
CA ASN A 28 6.07 5.19 8.13
C ASN A 28 5.67 5.96 6.87
N LEU A 29 4.56 5.56 6.27
CA LEU A 29 3.90 6.37 5.25
C LEU A 29 3.08 7.46 5.93
N TRP A 30 2.80 8.54 5.21
CA TRP A 30 2.11 9.69 5.77
C TRP A 30 0.72 9.84 5.14
N SER A 31 -0.21 10.22 6.00
CA SER A 31 -1.58 10.60 5.65
C SER A 31 -1.73 12.11 5.63
N PHE A 32 -2.59 12.58 4.74
CA PHE A 32 -2.98 13.97 4.66
C PHE A 32 -4.49 14.05 4.67
N GLN A 33 -5.01 14.60 5.76
CA GLN A 33 -6.44 14.79 5.92
C GLN A 33 -6.65 16.07 6.71
N ASP A 34 -7.59 16.90 6.27
CA ASP A 34 -8.01 18.12 6.98
C ASP A 34 -6.83 19.06 7.31
N HIS A 35 -5.93 19.26 6.35
CA HIS A 35 -4.69 20.04 6.50
C HIS A 35 -3.70 19.53 7.56
N ASN A 36 -3.96 18.35 8.14
CA ASN A 36 -3.06 17.69 9.07
C ASN A 36 -2.23 16.62 8.37
N THR A 37 -0.93 16.73 8.57
CA THR A 37 0.07 15.77 8.08
C THR A 37 0.47 14.89 9.26
N LYS A 38 0.12 13.60 9.20
CA LYS A 38 0.45 12.66 10.29
C LYS A 38 0.95 11.32 9.74
N PRO A 39 1.94 10.69 10.40
CA PRO A 39 2.37 9.35 10.04
C PRO A 39 1.22 8.35 10.25
N ILE A 40 1.12 7.38 9.34
CA ILE A 40 0.23 6.24 9.44
C ILE A 40 1.00 5.16 10.19
N PHE A 41 0.62 4.96 11.45
CA PHE A 41 1.20 3.90 12.29
C PHE A 41 0.57 2.55 11.97
N GLY A 42 1.29 1.47 12.29
CA GLY A 42 0.82 0.09 12.10
C GLY A 42 1.39 -0.63 10.88
N HIS A 43 2.23 0.05 10.08
CA HIS A 43 2.96 -0.55 8.97
C HIS A 43 4.38 -0.03 8.92
N LEU A 44 5.33 -0.93 8.70
CA LEU A 44 6.69 -0.55 8.35
C LEU A 44 6.95 -0.87 6.89
N TYR A 45 7.65 0.04 6.23
CA TYR A 45 7.97 -0.08 4.81
C TYR A 45 9.47 -0.01 4.60
N ASP A 46 9.97 -0.93 3.77
CA ASP A 46 11.31 -0.86 3.20
C ASP A 46 11.19 -0.24 1.80
N ILE A 47 11.53 1.04 1.67
CA ILE A 47 11.35 1.81 0.44
C ILE A 47 12.70 1.91 -0.29
N PHE A 48 12.75 1.34 -1.50
CA PHE A 48 13.89 1.42 -2.42
C PHE A 48 13.63 2.50 -3.46
N THR A 49 14.49 3.50 -3.52
CA THR A 49 14.27 4.71 -4.33
C THR A 49 15.58 5.27 -4.92
N PRO A 50 15.58 5.92 -6.10
CA PRO A 50 16.79 6.47 -6.71
C PRO A 50 17.38 7.75 -6.06
N GLY A 51 16.69 8.40 -5.13
CA GLY A 51 17.17 9.61 -4.42
C GLY A 51 16.72 9.67 -2.95
N ALA A 52 17.13 10.69 -2.20
CA ALA A 52 17.35 10.47 -0.77
C ALA A 52 16.94 11.58 0.22
N SER A 53 16.26 12.66 -0.16
CA SER A 53 16.04 13.77 0.80
C SER A 53 14.67 14.45 0.73
N SER A 54 14.20 14.95 1.87
CA SER A 54 12.94 15.68 2.04
C SER A 54 11.67 14.82 1.90
N TRP A 55 10.54 15.41 1.50
CA TRP A 55 9.31 14.67 1.23
C TRP A 55 9.47 13.83 -0.04
N LEU A 56 9.52 12.53 0.14
CA LEU A 56 9.51 11.55 -0.93
C LEU A 56 8.05 11.20 -1.26
N ILE A 57 7.60 11.58 -2.45
CA ILE A 57 6.32 11.14 -3.02
C ILE A 57 6.61 10.06 -4.05
N PHE A 58 5.88 8.96 -3.98
CA PHE A 58 6.17 7.82 -4.84
C PHE A 58 4.92 7.07 -5.30
N LYS A 59 5.10 6.35 -6.41
CA LYS A 59 4.31 5.20 -6.81
C LYS A 59 5.28 4.06 -7.09
N GLY A 60 5.13 2.95 -6.40
CA GLY A 60 6.07 1.84 -6.46
C GLY A 60 5.40 0.49 -6.52
N ARG A 61 6.13 -0.51 -7.06
CA ARG A 61 5.71 -1.91 -6.97
C ARG A 61 5.93 -2.38 -5.54
N ALA A 62 4.91 -3.00 -4.95
CA ALA A 62 4.99 -3.49 -3.58
C ALA A 62 5.05 -5.02 -3.52
N ILE A 63 5.79 -5.53 -2.55
CA ILE A 63 5.84 -6.95 -2.19
C ILE A 63 5.54 -7.05 -0.70
N ALA A 64 4.39 -7.62 -0.38
CA ALA A 64 3.98 -7.96 0.97
C ALA A 64 4.03 -9.48 1.12
N SER A 65 4.92 -9.97 1.99
CA SER A 65 5.12 -11.40 2.21
C SER A 65 4.84 -11.77 3.66
N TYR A 66 4.15 -12.89 3.88
CA TYR A 66 3.76 -13.34 5.22
C TYR A 66 4.96 -13.48 6.18
N SER A 67 6.11 -13.91 5.65
CA SER A 67 7.34 -14.08 6.43
C SER A 67 8.13 -12.80 6.70
N LYS A 68 7.63 -11.63 6.27
CA LYS A 68 8.30 -10.34 6.43
C LYS A 68 7.40 -9.37 7.19
N GLN A 69 7.98 -8.68 8.17
CA GLN A 69 7.28 -7.64 8.90
C GLN A 69 7.03 -6.40 8.03
N ASN A 70 8.00 -6.05 7.18
CA ASN A 70 7.93 -4.84 6.36
C ASN A 70 7.37 -5.14 4.96
N ILE A 71 6.53 -4.24 4.46
CA ILE A 71 6.15 -4.24 3.04
C ILE A 71 7.30 -3.60 2.26
N THR A 72 7.84 -4.32 1.29
CA THR A 72 8.91 -3.79 0.43
C THR A 72 8.32 -3.03 -0.74
N ILE A 73 8.82 -1.82 -1.01
CA ILE A 73 8.37 -0.97 -2.12
C ILE A 73 9.56 -0.60 -3.00
N PHE A 74 9.44 -0.85 -4.30
CA PHE A 74 10.40 -0.42 -5.30
C PHE A 74 9.83 0.75 -6.11
N CYS A 75 10.40 1.94 -5.93
CA CYS A 75 9.98 3.17 -6.58
C CYS A 75 10.66 3.31 -7.95
N GLN A 76 9.87 3.50 -9.01
CA GLN A 76 10.40 3.69 -10.37
C GLN A 76 10.55 5.17 -10.75
N SER A 77 9.68 6.04 -10.21
CA SER A 77 9.67 7.48 -10.53
C SER A 77 9.25 8.28 -9.31
N PRO A 78 10.10 8.36 -8.27
CA PRO A 78 9.82 9.21 -7.13
C PRO A 78 9.92 10.70 -7.49
N SER A 79 9.33 11.54 -6.65
CA SER A 79 9.56 12.99 -6.68
C SER A 79 9.87 13.49 -5.27
N TYR A 80 10.77 14.46 -5.17
CA TYR A 80 11.29 14.99 -3.93
C TYR A 80 10.89 16.44 -3.77
N HIS A 81 10.39 16.79 -2.59
CA HIS A 81 9.88 18.14 -2.34
C HIS A 81 10.29 18.62 -0.96
N THR A 82 10.67 19.89 -0.87
CA THR A 82 10.91 20.54 0.43
C THR A 82 9.60 20.83 1.16
N VAL A 83 8.52 21.07 0.40
CA VAL A 83 7.16 21.30 0.89
C VAL A 83 6.20 20.41 0.13
N LEU A 84 5.24 19.80 0.83
CA LEU A 84 4.27 18.88 0.22
C LEU A 84 3.35 19.60 -0.78
N PRO A 85 3.24 19.08 -2.02
CA PRO A 85 2.30 19.59 -3.00
C PRO A 85 0.84 19.46 -2.55
N PRO A 86 -0.04 20.43 -2.87
CA PRO A 86 -1.46 20.38 -2.47
C PRO A 86 -2.22 19.13 -2.96
N HIS A 87 -1.86 18.59 -4.13
CA HIS A 87 -2.54 17.41 -4.70
C HIS A 87 -2.23 16.10 -3.94
N ILE A 88 -1.21 16.09 -3.07
CA ILE A 88 -0.95 14.97 -2.14
C ILE A 88 -1.87 15.04 -0.93
N GLN A 89 -2.39 16.24 -0.62
CA GLN A 89 -3.22 16.48 0.56
C GLN A 89 -4.59 15.80 0.49
N SER A 90 -4.94 15.18 -0.64
CA SER A 90 -6.17 14.41 -0.85
C SER A 90 -6.02 12.90 -0.62
N LEU A 91 -4.85 12.43 -0.19
CA LEU A 91 -4.61 11.01 0.14
C LEU A 91 -4.70 10.79 1.66
N PRO A 92 -5.89 10.41 2.19
CA PRO A 92 -6.05 10.16 3.63
C PRO A 92 -5.26 8.93 4.07
N HIS A 93 -5.00 7.98 3.17
CA HIS A 93 -4.18 6.80 3.40
C HIS A 93 -3.35 6.47 2.16
N ALA A 94 -2.33 5.63 2.33
CA ALA A 94 -1.59 5.08 1.19
C ALA A 94 -2.54 4.30 0.27
N LEU A 95 -2.51 4.62 -1.02
CA LEU A 95 -3.38 4.02 -2.02
C LEU A 95 -2.72 2.76 -2.59
N LEU A 96 -3.42 1.63 -2.47
CA LEU A 96 -3.06 0.36 -3.05
C LEU A 96 -3.88 0.12 -4.33
N THR A 97 -3.22 -0.34 -5.38
CA THR A 97 -3.88 -0.90 -6.57
C THR A 97 -3.32 -2.30 -6.79
N ALA A 98 -4.18 -3.30 -6.94
CA ALA A 98 -3.74 -4.68 -7.04
C ALA A 98 -4.73 -5.58 -7.79
N ASP A 99 -4.17 -6.61 -8.41
CA ASP A 99 -4.93 -7.81 -8.79
C ASP A 99 -4.78 -8.82 -7.65
N LEU A 100 -5.89 -9.17 -6.99
CA LEU A 100 -5.90 -10.10 -5.86
C LEU A 100 -6.84 -11.26 -6.13
N LYS A 101 -6.44 -12.46 -5.72
CA LYS A 101 -7.26 -13.67 -5.77
C LYS A 101 -8.04 -13.81 -4.47
N ILE A 102 -9.36 -13.90 -4.55
CA ILE A 102 -10.22 -14.12 -3.39
C ILE A 102 -10.02 -15.53 -2.85
N ILE A 103 -9.85 -15.67 -1.54
CA ILE A 103 -9.66 -16.96 -0.86
C ILE A 103 -10.78 -17.26 0.14
N ASP A 104 -11.34 -16.24 0.77
CA ASP A 104 -12.52 -16.36 1.63
C ASP A 104 -13.44 -15.17 1.36
N HIS A 105 -14.73 -15.45 1.19
CA HIS A 105 -15.77 -14.44 1.07
C HIS A 105 -16.93 -14.84 1.98
N GLY A 106 -17.19 -14.02 3.01
CA GLY A 106 -18.05 -14.40 4.14
C GLY A 106 -17.54 -13.81 5.44
N SER A 107 -17.04 -14.66 6.35
CA SER A 107 -16.72 -14.23 7.72
C SER A 107 -15.52 -13.27 7.82
N LYS A 108 -14.54 -13.36 6.90
CA LYS A 108 -13.29 -12.60 7.01
C LYS A 108 -12.87 -11.85 5.76
N ASN A 109 -13.52 -12.04 4.61
CA ASN A 109 -13.25 -11.32 3.35
C ASN A 109 -11.75 -11.20 3.06
N LEU A 110 -11.16 -12.31 2.61
CA LEU A 110 -9.73 -12.48 2.46
C LEU A 110 -9.34 -12.68 1.00
N ALA A 111 -8.21 -12.09 0.62
CA ALA A 111 -7.58 -12.25 -0.67
C ALA A 111 -6.06 -12.43 -0.55
N VAL A 112 -5.42 -12.91 -1.60
CA VAL A 112 -3.96 -13.04 -1.70
C VAL A 112 -3.48 -12.46 -3.02
N ASN A 113 -2.20 -12.07 -3.08
CA ASN A 113 -1.57 -11.76 -4.34
C ASN A 113 -1.27 -13.09 -5.08
N PRO A 114 -1.91 -13.38 -6.23
CA PRO A 114 -1.70 -14.63 -6.94
C PRO A 114 -0.28 -14.77 -7.50
N ASP A 115 0.44 -13.66 -7.68
CA ASP A 115 1.79 -13.62 -8.26
C ASP A 115 2.90 -13.91 -7.23
N VAL A 116 2.56 -14.07 -5.94
CA VAL A 116 3.54 -14.22 -4.85
C VAL A 116 3.18 -15.44 -4.00
N SER A 117 4.00 -16.48 -4.09
CA SER A 117 3.78 -17.75 -3.38
C SER A 117 3.69 -17.63 -1.86
N ASN A 118 4.40 -16.65 -1.27
CA ASN A 118 4.39 -16.34 0.15
C ASN A 118 3.67 -15.00 0.44
N SER A 119 2.56 -14.72 -0.25
CA SER A 119 1.79 -13.49 -0.09
C SER A 119 1.28 -13.32 1.34
N CYS A 120 1.23 -12.07 1.82
CA CYS A 120 0.36 -11.73 2.96
C CYS A 120 -1.12 -12.00 2.62
N LEU A 121 -1.94 -12.11 3.66
CA LEU A 121 -3.39 -12.07 3.54
C LEU A 121 -3.86 -10.62 3.45
N PHE A 122 -4.73 -10.33 2.50
CA PHE A 122 -5.40 -9.03 2.38
C PHE A 122 -6.81 -9.18 2.91
N ARG A 123 -7.12 -8.55 4.03
CA ARG A 123 -8.47 -8.50 4.58
C ARG A 123 -9.12 -7.22 4.13
N PHE A 124 -10.27 -7.33 3.47
CA PHE A 124 -10.93 -6.20 2.85
C PHE A 124 -12.29 -5.88 3.47
N CYS A 125 -12.55 -4.59 3.64
CA CYS A 125 -13.85 -4.03 3.99
C CYS A 125 -14.21 -2.92 2.99
N ALA A 126 -15.45 -2.44 3.07
CA ALA A 126 -15.89 -1.24 2.36
C ALA A 126 -16.82 -0.42 3.25
N GLN A 127 -16.78 0.91 3.12
CA GLN A 127 -17.70 1.81 3.81
C GLN A 127 -18.98 2.08 3.00
N SER A 128 -18.89 2.06 1.67
CA SER A 128 -20.03 2.29 0.79
C SER A 128 -20.90 1.05 0.65
N GLU A 129 -22.21 1.20 0.83
CA GLU A 129 -23.18 0.10 0.58
C GLU A 129 -23.05 -0.48 -0.83
N LEU A 130 -22.84 0.36 -1.84
CA LEU A 130 -22.63 -0.07 -3.21
C LEU A 130 -21.39 -0.97 -3.33
N MET A 131 -20.30 -0.62 -2.64
CA MET A 131 -19.10 -1.45 -2.62
C MET A 131 -19.32 -2.74 -1.83
N CYS A 132 -20.09 -2.72 -0.75
CA CYS A 132 -20.47 -3.95 -0.04
C CYS A 132 -21.27 -4.90 -0.95
N ILE A 133 -22.16 -4.37 -1.81
CA ILE A 133 -22.89 -5.17 -2.81
C ILE A 133 -21.94 -5.71 -3.89
N ASN A 134 -21.01 -4.90 -4.40
CA ASN A 134 -20.05 -5.38 -5.40
C ASN A 134 -19.12 -6.45 -4.83
N ILE A 135 -18.70 -6.28 -3.57
CA ILE A 135 -17.94 -7.30 -2.84
C ILE A 135 -18.79 -8.56 -2.66
N SER A 136 -20.09 -8.45 -2.34
CA SER A 136 -20.92 -9.64 -2.11
C SER A 136 -21.06 -10.54 -3.33
N GLN A 137 -20.77 -10.02 -4.53
CA GLN A 137 -20.83 -10.73 -5.80
C GLN A 137 -19.54 -11.49 -6.15
N VAL A 138 -18.43 -11.28 -5.44
CA VAL A 138 -17.19 -12.01 -5.70
C VAL A 138 -17.18 -13.39 -5.04
N ASN A 139 -16.64 -14.36 -5.77
CA ASN A 139 -16.53 -15.75 -5.34
C ASN A 139 -15.08 -16.12 -5.03
N PRO A 140 -14.85 -17.00 -4.03
CA PRO A 140 -13.54 -17.59 -3.82
C PRO A 140 -12.96 -18.20 -5.10
N GLY A 141 -11.67 -17.95 -5.34
CA GLY A 141 -10.95 -18.36 -6.54
C GLY A 141 -10.88 -17.30 -7.64
N GLN A 142 -11.78 -16.30 -7.66
CA GLN A 142 -11.75 -15.23 -8.64
C GLN A 142 -10.58 -14.26 -8.41
N VAL A 143 -10.02 -13.73 -9.49
CA VAL A 143 -9.06 -12.63 -9.44
C VAL A 143 -9.81 -11.34 -9.73
N VAL A 144 -9.62 -10.34 -8.87
CA VAL A 144 -10.24 -9.03 -8.99
C VAL A 144 -9.20 -7.94 -9.02
N HIS A 145 -9.47 -6.90 -9.81
CA HIS A 145 -8.69 -5.68 -9.79
C HIS A 145 -9.30 -4.71 -8.79
N ILE A 146 -8.51 -4.24 -7.82
CA ILE A 146 -8.97 -3.34 -6.76
C ILE A 146 -8.16 -2.07 -6.68
N SER A 147 -8.82 -1.01 -6.24
CA SER A 147 -8.18 0.17 -5.65
C SER A 147 -8.66 0.30 -4.20
N ALA A 148 -7.73 0.51 -3.28
CA ALA A 148 -8.02 0.47 -1.85
C ALA A 148 -7.11 1.37 -1.02
N TYR A 149 -7.57 1.80 0.16
CA TYR A 149 -6.71 2.40 1.17
C TYR A 149 -6.06 1.33 2.05
N LEU A 150 -4.78 1.51 2.36
CA LEU A 150 -4.05 0.69 3.33
C LEU A 150 -4.33 1.17 4.75
N LEU A 151 -4.89 0.29 5.58
CA LEU A 151 -5.31 0.63 6.94
C LEU A 151 -4.31 0.11 7.98
N ASN A 152 -4.02 -1.19 8.01
CA ASN A 152 -3.15 -1.81 9.03
C ASN A 152 -2.38 -3.03 8.49
N HIS A 153 -1.21 -3.37 9.06
CA HIS A 153 -0.50 -4.62 8.77
C HIS A 153 -0.02 -5.26 10.07
N LYS A 154 -0.60 -6.42 10.40
CA LYS A 154 -0.27 -7.12 11.63
C LYS A 154 -0.24 -8.63 11.39
N HIS A 155 0.87 -9.28 11.78
CA HIS A 155 1.06 -10.73 11.70
C HIS A 155 0.73 -11.32 10.31
N GLY A 156 1.19 -10.65 9.24
CA GLY A 156 0.99 -11.12 7.86
C GLY A 156 -0.43 -10.89 7.30
N ILE A 157 -1.26 -10.10 7.99
CA ILE A 157 -2.57 -9.65 7.51
C ILE A 157 -2.52 -8.15 7.25
N VAL A 158 -2.81 -7.76 6.02
CA VAL A 158 -2.91 -6.38 5.55
C VAL A 158 -4.40 -6.02 5.45
N ASP A 159 -4.85 -5.10 6.30
CA ASP A 159 -6.19 -4.55 6.27
C ASP A 159 -6.29 -3.45 5.21
N ILE A 160 -7.29 -3.58 4.33
CA ILE A 160 -7.56 -2.63 3.26
C ILE A 160 -9.04 -2.22 3.19
N GLU A 161 -9.27 -0.97 2.82
CA GLU A 161 -10.61 -0.46 2.52
C GLU A 161 -10.80 -0.28 1.02
N ILE A 162 -11.74 -1.02 0.42
CA ILE A 162 -11.99 -1.01 -1.02
C ILE A 162 -12.70 0.27 -1.44
N LEU A 163 -12.12 0.95 -2.43
CA LEU A 163 -12.67 2.14 -3.10
C LEU A 163 -13.30 1.78 -4.44
N SER A 164 -12.70 0.83 -5.16
CA SER A 164 -13.25 0.28 -6.39
C SER A 164 -12.81 -1.17 -6.57
N LEU A 165 -13.66 -1.95 -7.23
CA LEU A 165 -13.46 -3.36 -7.53
C LEU A 165 -13.98 -3.66 -8.93
N TYR A 166 -13.18 -4.38 -9.71
CA TYR A 166 -13.52 -4.86 -11.05
C TYR A 166 -13.26 -6.36 -11.12
N ILE A 167 -14.25 -7.09 -11.64
CA ILE A 167 -14.20 -8.54 -11.87
C ILE A 167 -13.85 -8.75 -13.35
N PHE A 168 -12.88 -9.62 -13.63
CA PHE A 168 -12.52 -10.03 -14.99
C PHE A 168 -13.40 -11.16 -15.50
#